data_AF-A0A9Q0L0S7-F1
#
_entry.id   AF-A0A9Q0L0S7-F1
#
_cell.length_a   1.000
_cell.length_b   1.000
_cell.length_c   1.000
_cell.angle_alpha   90.00
_cell.angle_beta   90.00
_cell.angle_gamma   90.00
#
_symmetry.space_group_name_H-M   'P 1'
#
loop_
_entity.id
_entity.type
_entity.pdbx_description
1 polymer ?
#
loop_
_entity_poly.entity_id
_entity_poly.type
_entity_poly.pdbx_seq_one_letter_code
_entity_poly.pdbx_strand_id
1 'polypeptide(L)'
;MLAGVALENGEKDADHLKLIMQHEPAKQAIAVSDSKYNEDIFDSSLKLEETHLDEGYKDGFHEGLVLGQQEGRDVGLKVGFEVGEEIGFYRGCVDVWNSAIRADPSCLTPHVQKNVKQMEELIKVYPILDPENESVQDVMNSLRAKFKAVSASLASSSSSSMKLEYDGLLKSSAASNLDF
;
A
#
# COMPACT_ATOMS: atom_id res chain seq x y z
N MET A 1 -10.46 -19.99 -14.77
CA MET A 1 -10.64 -18.77 -15.58
C MET A 1 -9.70 -17.62 -15.22
N LEU A 2 -8.72 -17.77 -14.32
CA LEU A 2 -7.86 -16.66 -13.85
C LEU A 2 -6.41 -16.67 -14.36
N ALA A 3 -6.07 -17.52 -15.34
CA ALA A 3 -4.73 -17.53 -15.95
C ALA A 3 -4.62 -16.67 -17.23
N GLY A 4 -5.73 -16.09 -17.70
CA GLY A 4 -5.79 -15.35 -18.97
C GLY A 4 -5.57 -13.84 -18.87
N VAL A 5 -5.65 -13.24 -17.67
CA VAL A 5 -5.63 -11.77 -17.52
C VAL A 5 -4.21 -11.22 -17.31
N ALA A 6 -3.24 -12.06 -16.96
CA ALA A 6 -1.88 -11.61 -16.64
C ALA A 6 -1.01 -11.32 -17.88
N LEU A 7 -1.37 -11.80 -19.07
CA LEU A 7 -0.60 -11.58 -20.30
C LEU A 7 -1.09 -10.37 -21.11
N GLU A 8 -2.29 -9.86 -20.85
CA GLU A 8 -2.88 -8.74 -21.61
C GLU A 8 -2.51 -7.36 -21.04
N ASN A 9 -1.90 -7.32 -19.85
CA ASN A 9 -1.54 -6.06 -19.16
C ASN A 9 -0.10 -5.60 -19.46
N GLY A 10 0.78 -6.49 -19.94
CA GLY A 10 2.16 -6.11 -20.31
C GLY A 10 2.26 -5.36 -21.65
N GLU A 11 1.28 -5.55 -22.55
CA GLU A 11 1.29 -4.94 -23.89
C GLU A 11 0.68 -3.54 -23.89
N LYS A 12 -0.21 -3.24 -22.94
CA LYS A 12 -0.86 -1.93 -22.77
C LYS A 12 0.07 -0.88 -22.14
N ASP A 13 1.00 -1.28 -21.28
CA ASP A 13 2.00 -0.38 -20.68
C ASP A 13 3.03 0.10 -21.72
N ALA A 14 3.43 -0.76 -22.65
CA ALA A 14 4.35 -0.37 -23.73
C ALA A 14 3.73 0.67 -24.68
N ASP A 15 2.42 0.60 -24.91
CA ASP A 15 1.70 1.56 -25.76
C ASP A 15 1.38 2.88 -25.01
N HIS A 16 1.18 2.84 -23.69
CA HIS A 16 1.02 4.06 -22.88
C HIS A 16 2.33 4.85 -22.78
N LEU A 17 3.48 4.15 -22.71
CA LEU A 17 4.80 4.77 -22.77
C LEU A 17 5.07 5.41 -24.14
N LYS A 18 4.63 4.78 -25.24
CA LYS A 18 4.71 5.39 -26.58
C LYS A 18 3.85 6.65 -26.73
N LEU A 19 2.72 6.74 -26.02
CA LEU A 19 1.84 7.92 -26.07
C LEU A 19 2.45 9.14 -25.36
N ILE A 20 3.19 8.93 -24.27
CA ILE A 20 3.87 10.00 -23.53
C ILE A 20 5.11 10.51 -24.30
N MET A 21 5.71 9.68 -25.14
CA MET A 21 6.85 10.03 -26.00
C MET A 21 6.51 10.89 -27.24
N GLN A 22 5.24 11.27 -27.46
CA GLN A 22 4.79 11.95 -28.70
C GLN A 22 4.87 13.49 -28.70
N HIS A 23 5.41 14.14 -27.67
CA HIS A 23 5.51 15.61 -27.69
C HIS A 23 6.78 16.08 -28.42
N GLU A 24 6.77 15.99 -29.74
CA GLU A 24 7.79 16.54 -30.64
C GLU A 24 7.60 18.07 -30.77
N PRO A 25 8.59 18.92 -30.44
CA PRO A 25 8.47 20.35 -30.65
C PRO A 25 8.62 20.68 -32.15
N ALA A 26 7.64 21.41 -32.69
CA ALA A 26 7.58 21.78 -34.10
C ALA A 26 8.83 22.55 -34.57
N LYS A 27 9.63 21.96 -35.46
CA LYS A 27 10.69 22.66 -36.22
C LYS A 27 10.07 23.44 -37.38
N GLN A 28 10.22 24.76 -37.34
CA GLN A 28 9.98 25.63 -38.50
C GLN A 28 11.04 25.36 -39.57
N ALA A 29 10.57 25.05 -40.78
CA ALA A 29 11.39 24.78 -41.94
C ALA A 29 11.98 26.09 -42.52
N ILE A 30 13.30 26.17 -42.59
CA ILE A 30 14.02 27.12 -43.44
C ILE A 30 14.74 26.28 -44.50
N ALA A 31 14.32 26.42 -45.76
CA ALA A 31 14.93 25.75 -46.90
C ALA A 31 16.24 26.46 -47.27
N VAL A 32 17.39 25.77 -47.17
CA VAL A 32 18.63 26.16 -47.84
C VAL A 32 19.30 24.92 -48.45
N SER A 33 19.69 25.10 -49.71
CA SER A 33 20.28 24.16 -50.65
C SER A 33 21.67 23.62 -50.27
N ASP A 34 21.86 22.32 -50.56
CA ASP A 34 23.09 21.60 -50.91
C ASP A 34 24.44 22.06 -50.31
N SER A 35 24.82 21.47 -49.17
CA SER A 35 26.20 21.01 -48.95
C SER A 35 26.20 19.76 -48.05
N LYS A 36 26.65 18.63 -48.61
CA LYS A 36 26.55 17.29 -48.00
C LYS A 36 27.70 16.96 -47.01
N TYR A 37 28.60 17.88 -46.71
CA TYR A 37 29.69 17.64 -45.77
C TYR A 37 30.05 18.92 -45.04
N ASN A 38 29.31 19.23 -43.98
CA ASN A 38 29.71 20.08 -42.86
C ASN A 38 28.70 19.81 -41.73
N GLU A 39 28.70 18.60 -41.16
CA GLU A 39 28.51 18.57 -39.72
C GLU A 39 29.70 19.36 -39.18
N ASP A 40 29.44 20.60 -38.75
CA ASP A 40 30.46 21.46 -38.18
C ASP A 40 31.12 20.66 -37.04
N ILE A 41 32.45 20.50 -37.11
CA ILE A 41 33.21 19.66 -36.17
C ILE A 41 33.02 20.10 -34.71
N PHE A 42 32.55 21.33 -34.49
CA PHE A 42 32.24 21.90 -33.19
C PHE A 42 30.74 21.82 -32.81
N ASP A 43 29.86 21.39 -33.70
CA ASP A 43 28.41 21.29 -33.48
C ASP A 43 28.08 20.36 -32.30
N SER A 44 28.80 19.24 -32.18
CA SER A 44 28.70 18.33 -31.04
C SER A 44 29.17 18.97 -29.73
N SER A 45 30.22 19.80 -29.77
CA SER A 45 30.71 20.52 -28.58
C SER A 45 29.76 21.64 -28.16
N LEU A 46 29.07 22.28 -29.10
CA LEU A 46 28.07 23.32 -28.82
C LEU A 46 26.76 22.74 -28.28
N LYS A 47 26.39 21.54 -28.72
CA LYS A 47 25.17 20.81 -28.29
C LYS A 47 25.40 19.86 -27.11
N LEU A 48 26.61 19.82 -26.57
CA LEU A 48 26.99 18.87 -25.52
C LEU A 48 26.16 19.05 -24.25
N GLU A 49 25.90 20.30 -23.85
CA GLU A 49 25.06 20.62 -22.69
C GLU A 49 23.62 20.14 -22.89
N GLU A 50 23.01 20.48 -24.04
CA GLU A 50 21.64 20.06 -24.37
C GLU A 50 21.51 18.54 -24.42
N THR A 51 22.51 17.85 -24.97
CA THR A 51 22.55 16.38 -25.05
C THR A 51 22.61 15.74 -23.66
N HIS A 52 23.53 16.19 -22.80
CA HIS A 52 23.65 15.62 -21.45
C HIS A 52 22.45 15.96 -20.55
N LEU A 53 21.80 17.11 -20.75
CA LEU A 53 20.56 17.45 -20.04
C LEU A 53 19.42 16.51 -20.45
N ASP A 54 19.27 16.27 -21.74
CA ASP A 54 18.25 15.35 -22.27
C ASP A 54 18.52 13.90 -21.84
N GLU A 55 19.78 13.45 -21.91
CA GLU A 55 20.21 12.13 -21.42
C GLU A 55 19.95 11.98 -19.92
N GLY A 56 20.42 12.94 -19.11
CA GLY A 56 20.21 12.90 -17.66
C GLY A 56 18.74 12.95 -17.25
N TYR A 57 17.91 13.69 -18.00
CA TYR A 57 16.45 13.68 -17.77
C TYR A 57 15.83 12.32 -18.11
N LYS A 58 16.18 11.75 -19.28
CA LYS A 58 15.65 10.44 -19.71
C LYS A 58 16.05 9.33 -18.75
N ASP A 59 17.32 9.30 -18.34
CA ASP A 59 17.84 8.32 -17.40
C ASP A 59 17.16 8.46 -16.04
N GLY A 60 17.11 9.68 -15.49
CA GLY A 60 16.47 9.94 -14.20
C GLY A 60 14.96 9.66 -14.21
N PHE A 61 14.26 9.95 -15.31
CA PHE A 61 12.84 9.63 -15.46
C PHE A 61 12.61 8.12 -15.52
N HIS A 62 13.39 7.40 -16.33
CA HIS A 62 13.28 5.95 -16.45
C HIS A 62 13.61 5.24 -15.14
N GLU A 63 14.71 5.62 -14.48
CA GLU A 63 15.10 5.06 -13.19
C GLU A 63 14.07 5.40 -12.10
N GLY A 64 13.59 6.64 -12.04
CA GLY A 64 12.56 7.07 -11.12
C GLY A 64 11.25 6.29 -11.28
N LEU A 65 10.87 5.95 -12.51
CA LEU A 65 9.69 5.14 -12.78
C LEU A 65 9.85 3.71 -12.24
N VAL A 66 10.99 3.07 -12.51
CA VAL A 66 11.27 1.70 -12.04
C VAL A 66 11.35 1.65 -10.52
N LEU A 67 12.10 2.56 -9.91
CA LEU A 67 12.26 2.63 -8.46
C LEU A 67 10.94 2.94 -7.77
N GLY A 68 10.16 3.90 -8.30
CA GLY A 68 8.86 4.27 -7.73
C GLY A 68 7.86 3.10 -7.75
N GLN A 69 7.85 2.29 -8.80
CA GLN A 69 7.01 1.08 -8.85
C GLN A 69 7.44 0.04 -7.81
N GLN A 70 8.74 -0.18 -7.67
CA GLN A 70 9.27 -1.14 -6.70
C GLN A 70 8.99 -0.69 -5.27
N GLU A 71 9.29 0.57 -4.95
CA GLU A 71 9.05 1.14 -3.63
C GLU A 71 7.56 1.13 -3.28
N GLY A 72 6.69 1.55 -4.20
CA GLY A 72 5.24 1.52 -3.99
C GLY A 72 4.71 0.12 -3.71
N ARG A 73 5.24 -0.91 -4.40
CA ARG A 73 4.90 -2.31 -4.15
C ARG A 73 5.37 -2.77 -2.78
N ASP A 74 6.61 -2.49 -2.41
CA ASP A 74 7.20 -2.96 -1.17
C ASP A 74 6.53 -2.30 0.05
N VAL A 75 6.30 -0.99 -0.01
CA VAL A 75 5.56 -0.25 1.03
C VAL A 75 4.13 -0.74 1.11
N GLY A 76 3.44 -0.90 -0.01
CA GLY A 76 2.06 -1.37 -0.07
C GLY A 76 1.89 -2.78 0.53
N LEU A 77 2.81 -3.70 0.23
CA LEU A 77 2.81 -5.04 0.80
C LEU A 77 3.03 -5.03 2.31
N LYS A 78 4.01 -4.24 2.79
CA LYS A 78 4.32 -4.14 4.22
C LYS A 78 3.13 -3.57 5.00
N VAL A 79 2.64 -2.40 4.59
CA VAL A 79 1.53 -1.71 5.28
C VAL A 79 0.24 -2.52 5.18
N GLY A 80 -0.04 -3.11 4.01
CA GLY A 80 -1.20 -3.95 3.81
C GLY A 80 -1.19 -5.19 4.70
N PHE A 81 -0.03 -5.82 4.89
CA PHE A 81 0.12 -6.95 5.81
C PHE A 81 -0.08 -6.54 7.28
N GLU A 82 0.52 -5.44 7.72
CA GLU A 82 0.36 -4.91 9.10
C GLU A 82 -1.11 -4.66 9.45
N VAL A 83 -1.84 -4.01 8.54
CA VAL A 83 -3.27 -3.71 8.72
C VAL A 83 -4.11 -4.98 8.64
N GLY A 84 -3.84 -5.84 7.66
CA GLY A 84 -4.56 -7.11 7.46
C GLY A 84 -4.39 -8.06 8.65
N GLU A 85 -3.19 -8.13 9.23
CA GLU A 85 -2.90 -8.89 10.44
C GLU A 85 -3.76 -8.40 11.61
N GLU A 86 -3.77 -7.09 11.87
CA GLU A 86 -4.50 -6.49 12.99
C GLU A 86 -6.01 -6.76 12.88
N ILE A 87 -6.58 -6.56 11.70
CA ILE A 87 -8.00 -6.80 11.43
C ILE A 87 -8.34 -8.29 11.54
N GLY A 88 -7.49 -9.15 10.98
CA GLY A 88 -7.64 -10.60 11.05
C GLY A 88 -7.61 -11.12 12.48
N PHE A 89 -6.70 -10.60 13.30
CA PHE A 89 -6.63 -10.89 14.72
C PHE A 89 -7.93 -10.49 15.45
N TYR A 90 -8.43 -9.27 15.23
CA TYR A 90 -9.69 -8.83 15.83
C TYR A 90 -10.88 -9.67 15.40
N ARG A 91 -10.95 -10.07 14.11
CA ARG A 91 -11.98 -10.98 13.62
C ARG A 91 -11.93 -12.31 14.37
N GLY A 92 -10.75 -12.92 14.50
CA GLY A 92 -10.57 -14.17 15.23
C GLY A 92 -11.04 -14.07 16.69
N CYS A 93 -10.69 -12.99 17.40
CA CYS A 93 -11.18 -12.76 18.77
C CYS A 93 -12.71 -12.65 18.82
N VAL A 94 -13.31 -11.85 17.92
CA VAL A 94 -14.76 -11.69 17.84
C VAL A 94 -15.46 -13.03 17.59
N ASP A 95 -14.93 -13.87 16.70
CA ASP A 95 -15.49 -15.18 16.40
C ASP A 95 -15.45 -16.13 17.60
N VAL A 96 -14.34 -16.14 18.35
CA VAL A 96 -14.20 -16.91 19.59
C VAL A 96 -15.18 -16.42 20.65
N TRP A 97 -15.25 -15.11 20.90
CA TRP A 97 -16.17 -14.54 21.89
C TRP A 97 -17.63 -14.78 21.53
N ASN A 98 -18.01 -14.61 20.26
CA ASN A 98 -19.34 -14.92 19.78
C ASN A 98 -19.66 -16.42 19.93
N SER A 99 -18.69 -17.30 19.71
CA SER A 99 -18.87 -18.74 19.93
C SER A 99 -19.10 -19.07 21.41
N ALA A 100 -18.37 -18.44 22.32
CA ALA A 100 -18.58 -18.58 23.76
C ALA A 100 -19.96 -18.07 24.20
N ILE A 101 -20.40 -16.90 23.70
CA ILE A 101 -21.74 -16.35 23.99
C ILE A 101 -22.85 -17.30 23.49
N ARG A 102 -22.67 -17.94 22.33
CA ARG A 102 -23.64 -18.91 21.81
C ARG A 102 -23.71 -20.18 22.66
N ALA A 103 -22.57 -20.64 23.19
CA ALA A 103 -22.51 -21.82 24.04
C ALA A 103 -23.11 -21.55 25.42
N ASP A 104 -22.82 -20.40 26.01
CA ASP A 104 -23.38 -19.93 27.27
C ASP A 104 -23.63 -18.41 27.22
N PRO A 105 -24.88 -17.97 27.06
CA PRO A 105 -25.22 -16.55 27.02
C PRO A 105 -24.90 -15.78 28.31
N SER A 106 -24.67 -16.48 29.43
CA SER A 106 -24.32 -15.88 30.72
C SER A 106 -22.82 -15.75 30.97
N CYS A 107 -21.97 -16.33 30.10
CA CYS A 107 -20.51 -16.32 30.28
C CYS A 107 -19.91 -14.90 30.22
N LEU A 108 -20.54 -13.97 29.51
CA LEU A 108 -20.11 -12.58 29.36
C LEU A 108 -21.21 -11.60 29.75
N THR A 109 -20.82 -10.47 30.35
CA THR A 109 -21.78 -9.42 30.71
C THR A 109 -22.44 -8.80 29.47
N PRO A 110 -23.70 -8.31 29.57
CA PRO A 110 -24.40 -7.69 28.43
C PRO A 110 -23.63 -6.52 27.80
N HIS A 111 -22.88 -5.77 28.62
CA HIS A 111 -22.01 -4.69 28.15
C HIS A 111 -20.89 -5.21 27.22
N VAL A 112 -20.22 -6.30 27.62
CA VAL A 112 -19.17 -6.91 26.80
C VAL A 112 -19.75 -7.46 25.50
N GLN A 113 -20.88 -8.16 25.56
CA GLN A 113 -21.56 -8.69 24.36
C GLN A 113 -21.91 -7.56 23.37
N LYS A 114 -22.36 -6.40 23.86
CA LYS A 114 -22.61 -5.22 23.02
C LYS A 114 -21.34 -4.72 22.33
N ASN A 115 -20.22 -4.62 23.04
CA ASN A 115 -18.96 -4.19 22.45
C ASN A 115 -18.44 -5.19 21.41
N VAL A 116 -18.57 -6.50 21.65
CA VAL A 116 -18.21 -7.55 20.67
C VAL A 116 -19.02 -7.40 19.38
N LYS A 117 -20.33 -7.17 19.47
CA LYS A 117 -21.16 -6.88 18.29
C LYS A 117 -20.74 -5.61 17.56
N GLN A 118 -20.42 -4.55 18.29
CA GLN A 118 -19.92 -3.30 17.68
C GLN A 118 -18.60 -3.51 16.94
N MET A 119 -17.68 -4.31 17.50
CA MET A 119 -16.45 -4.69 16.80
C MET A 119 -16.75 -5.48 15.53
N GLU A 120 -17.68 -6.43 15.58
CA GLU A 120 -18.06 -7.22 14.40
C GLU A 120 -18.53 -6.34 13.24
N GLU A 121 -19.36 -5.32 13.54
CA GLU A 121 -19.84 -4.36 12.55
C GLU A 121 -18.71 -3.46 12.03
N LEU A 122 -17.83 -2.95 12.91
CA LEU A 122 -16.67 -2.15 12.50
C LEU A 122 -15.74 -2.93 11.55
N ILE A 123 -15.53 -4.23 11.79
CA ILE A 123 -14.71 -5.06 10.88
C ILE A 123 -15.42 -5.24 9.53
N LYS A 124 -16.76 -5.37 9.49
CA LYS A 124 -17.51 -5.53 8.23
C LYS A 124 -17.46 -4.28 7.35
N VAL A 125 -17.49 -3.10 7.95
CA VAL A 125 -17.49 -1.82 7.22
C VAL A 125 -16.08 -1.30 6.91
N TYR A 126 -15.03 -1.98 7.37
CA TYR A 126 -13.67 -1.54 7.14
C TYR A 126 -13.33 -1.51 5.63
N PRO A 127 -12.89 -0.37 5.07
CA PRO A 127 -12.66 -0.22 3.64
C PRO A 127 -11.31 -0.83 3.21
N ILE A 128 -11.23 -2.16 3.12
CA ILE A 128 -10.00 -2.88 2.74
C ILE A 128 -9.53 -2.51 1.32
N LEU A 129 -10.47 -2.22 0.41
CA LEU A 129 -10.18 -1.93 -0.99
C LEU A 129 -9.93 -0.44 -1.28
N ASP A 130 -10.10 0.42 -0.29
CA ASP A 130 -9.96 1.86 -0.40
C ASP A 130 -9.13 2.37 0.80
N PRO A 131 -7.80 2.14 0.77
CA PRO A 131 -6.92 2.49 1.89
C PRO A 131 -6.74 4.00 2.08
N GLU A 132 -7.11 4.81 1.08
CA GLU A 132 -7.07 6.27 1.15
C GLU A 132 -8.36 6.87 1.75
N ASN A 133 -9.33 6.02 2.07
CA ASN A 133 -10.58 6.48 2.65
C ASN A 133 -10.34 7.16 4.01
N GLU A 134 -10.87 8.37 4.17
CA GLU A 134 -10.71 9.17 5.40
C GLU A 134 -11.19 8.43 6.66
N SER A 135 -12.14 7.51 6.52
CA SER A 135 -12.70 6.73 7.64
C SER A 135 -11.80 5.59 8.14
N VAL A 136 -10.78 5.17 7.37
CA VAL A 136 -9.87 4.06 7.71
C VAL A 136 -9.33 4.19 9.13
N GLN A 137 -8.79 5.37 9.45
CA GLN A 137 -8.16 5.59 10.74
C GLN A 137 -9.16 5.63 11.89
N ASP A 138 -10.33 6.23 11.68
CA ASP A 138 -11.37 6.30 12.70
C ASP A 138 -11.94 4.92 13.03
N VAL A 139 -12.14 4.07 12.01
CA VAL A 139 -12.59 2.68 12.19
C VAL A 139 -11.51 1.86 12.91
N MET A 140 -10.23 1.97 12.52
CA MET A 140 -9.12 1.28 13.24
C MET A 140 -9.01 1.71 14.69
N ASN A 141 -9.06 3.01 14.97
CA ASN A 141 -8.97 3.53 16.33
C ASN A 141 -10.17 3.08 17.18
N SER A 142 -11.35 3.03 16.58
CA SER A 142 -12.55 2.48 17.22
C SER A 142 -12.38 0.99 17.53
N LEU A 143 -11.83 0.19 16.60
CA LEU A 143 -11.54 -1.23 16.81
C LEU A 143 -10.57 -1.45 17.97
N ARG A 144 -9.42 -0.75 17.96
CA ARG A 144 -8.40 -0.80 19.02
C ARG A 144 -8.98 -0.45 20.38
N ALA A 145 -9.78 0.62 20.46
CA ALA A 145 -10.41 1.06 21.70
C ALA A 145 -11.41 0.02 22.23
N LYS A 146 -12.24 -0.56 21.36
CA LYS A 146 -13.21 -1.59 21.73
C LYS A 146 -12.54 -2.89 22.14
N PHE A 147 -11.52 -3.32 21.41
CA PHE A 147 -10.71 -4.49 21.76
C PHE A 147 -10.15 -4.34 23.18
N LYS A 148 -9.50 -3.21 23.47
CA LYS A 148 -8.93 -2.93 24.80
C LYS A 148 -10.00 -2.97 25.90
N ALA A 149 -11.18 -2.40 25.65
CA ALA A 149 -12.29 -2.43 26.60
C ALA A 149 -12.81 -3.85 26.87
N VAL A 150 -12.96 -4.67 25.83
CA VAL A 150 -13.37 -6.08 25.97
C VAL A 150 -12.28 -6.87 26.69
N SER A 151 -11.03 -6.82 26.25
CA SER A 151 -9.90 -7.53 26.86
C SER A 151 -9.73 -7.20 28.35
N ALA A 152 -9.87 -5.93 28.75
CA ALA A 152 -9.84 -5.53 30.17
C ALA A 152 -11.01 -6.11 30.98
N SER A 153 -12.20 -6.18 30.38
CA SER A 153 -13.39 -6.76 31.03
C SER A 153 -13.25 -8.28 31.22
N LEU A 154 -12.59 -8.97 30.28
CA LEU A 154 -12.32 -10.40 30.36
C LEU A 154 -11.18 -10.72 31.34
N ALA A 155 -10.13 -9.92 31.36
CA ALA A 155 -9.00 -10.10 32.27
C ALA A 155 -9.37 -9.89 33.74
N SER A 156 -10.34 -9.01 34.03
CA SER A 156 -10.83 -8.76 35.39
C SER A 156 -11.81 -9.81 35.91
N SER A 157 -12.44 -10.57 35.02
CA SER A 157 -13.45 -11.59 35.38
C SER A 157 -12.90 -13.02 35.41
N SER A 158 -11.76 -13.28 34.75
CA SER A 158 -11.12 -14.59 34.75
C SER A 158 -9.99 -14.68 35.80
N SER A 159 -10.08 -15.66 36.71
CA SER A 159 -9.05 -15.94 37.72
C SER A 159 -7.73 -16.46 37.13
N SER A 160 -7.70 -16.86 35.85
CA SER A 160 -6.50 -17.15 35.09
C SER A 160 -6.20 -15.97 34.17
N SER A 161 -5.11 -15.26 34.46
CA SER A 161 -4.59 -14.13 33.68
C SER A 161 -4.14 -14.56 32.27
N MET A 162 -5.08 -14.85 31.36
CA MET A 162 -4.79 -14.83 29.93
C MET A 162 -4.81 -13.38 29.46
N LYS A 163 -3.63 -12.78 29.38
CA LYS A 163 -3.45 -11.42 28.87
C LYS A 163 -3.56 -11.49 27.34
N LEU A 164 -4.72 -11.12 26.81
CA LEU A 164 -4.91 -10.95 25.36
C LEU A 164 -4.28 -9.62 24.97
N GLU A 165 -3.04 -9.68 24.47
CA GLU A 165 -2.33 -8.54 23.89
C GLU A 165 -2.21 -8.73 22.38
N TYR A 166 -2.39 -7.64 21.62
CA TYR A 166 -2.02 -7.60 20.22
C TYR A 166 -0.64 -6.96 20.13
N ASP A 167 0.38 -7.79 19.93
CA ASP A 167 1.77 -7.31 19.87
C ASP A 167 2.25 -7.00 18.45
N GLY A 168 1.52 -7.45 17.42
CA GLY A 168 1.84 -7.27 16.00
C GLY A 168 3.15 -7.97 15.57
N LEU A 169 3.10 -8.80 14.53
CA LEU A 169 4.24 -9.64 14.12
C LEU A 169 5.51 -8.83 13.77
N LEU A 170 5.34 -7.60 13.31
CA LEU A 170 6.45 -6.74 12.87
C LEU A 170 7.09 -5.94 14.00
N LYS A 171 6.42 -5.72 15.14
CA LYS A 171 7.06 -5.11 16.32
C LYS A 171 7.92 -6.10 17.09
N SER A 172 7.60 -7.40 17.03
CA SER A 172 8.32 -8.43 17.76
C SER A 172 9.55 -8.99 17.02
N SER A 173 9.68 -8.80 15.69
CA SER A 173 10.80 -9.36 14.91
C SER A 173 11.72 -8.32 14.24
N ALA A 174 11.36 -7.03 14.21
CA ALA A 174 12.10 -6.00 13.47
C ALA A 174 12.71 -4.89 14.36
N ALA A 175 12.83 -5.09 15.67
CA ALA A 175 13.65 -4.20 16.51
C ALA A 175 15.16 -4.48 16.40
N SER A 176 15.58 -5.42 15.55
CA SER A 176 16.99 -5.65 15.23
C SER A 176 17.23 -5.55 13.73
N ASN A 177 17.84 -4.44 13.32
CA ASN A 177 18.57 -4.25 12.06
C ASN A 177 17.73 -4.08 10.78
N LEU A 178 17.20 -2.88 10.56
CA LEU A 178 17.20 -2.26 9.24
C LEU A 178 17.57 -0.78 9.45
N ASP A 179 18.87 -0.51 9.55
CA ASP A 179 19.42 0.82 9.27
C ASP A 179 19.24 1.08 7.76
N PHE A 180 18.69 2.24 7.42
CA PHE A 180 18.68 2.80 6.07
C PHE A 180 20.03 3.45 5.75
#